data_AF-A0A1W2CUI5-F1
#
_entry.id   AF-A0A1W2CUI5-F1
#
_cell.length_a   1.000
_cell.length_b   1.000
_cell.length_c   1.000
_cell.angle_alpha   90.00
_cell.angle_beta   90.00
_cell.angle_gamma   90.00
#
_symmetry.space_group_name_H-M   'P 1'
#
loop_
_entity.id
_entity.type
_entity.pdbx_description
1 polymer ?
#
loop_
_entity_poly.entity_id
_entity_poly.type
_entity_poly.pdbx_seq_one_letter_code
_entity_poly.pdbx_strand_id
1 'polypeptide(L)'
;MKDKLRAYIDSLFSDAPKTRKAYELREELLSNLNAKYDDLISRGYSEEEAYQAAVAGIGDVSELIAALGGGDVFGGPDERQRKKSAMMVALAVMLYIVAIVPVILFHNLAGVVSLFVIGAAATGILVYNAMTQPRYYRADETLVEEFKEWKSANNDRIRLQKNISAALWPLIVVCYFFISFIYTAWAWSWIIFILGAAIDKIIKLVLELKE
;
A
#
# COMPACT_ATOMS: atom_id res chain seq x y z
N MET A 1 36.87 4.29 19.38
CA MET A 1 36.33 3.20 18.51
C MET A 1 35.08 3.58 17.72
N LYS A 2 34.21 4.48 18.21
CA LYS A 2 33.01 4.94 17.47
C LYS A 2 33.30 5.56 16.08
N ASP A 3 34.46 6.21 15.92
CA ASP A 3 34.89 6.71 14.60
C ASP A 3 35.17 5.59 13.59
N LYS A 4 35.64 4.41 14.05
CA LYS A 4 35.85 3.25 13.18
C LYS A 4 34.51 2.67 12.70
N LEU A 5 33.48 2.67 13.56
CA LEU A 5 32.12 2.26 13.19
C LEU A 5 31.52 3.18 12.12
N ARG A 6 31.73 4.48 12.27
CA ARG A 6 31.31 5.47 11.27
C ARG A 6 32.03 5.27 9.94
N ALA A 7 33.35 5.07 9.97
CA ALA A 7 34.11 4.79 8.76
C ALA A 7 33.66 3.50 8.06
N TYR A 8 33.27 2.46 8.82
CA TYR A 8 32.72 1.24 8.25
C TYR A 8 31.37 1.47 7.54
N ILE A 9 30.43 2.14 8.20
CA ILE A 9 29.14 2.50 7.58
C ILE A 9 29.35 3.39 6.34
N ASP A 10 30.27 4.35 6.41
CA ASP A 10 30.58 5.22 5.27
C ASP A 10 31.16 4.45 4.09
N SER A 11 31.95 3.40 4.35
CA SER A 11 32.46 2.51 3.31
C SER A 11 31.36 1.64 2.69
N LEU A 12 30.37 1.19 3.47
CA LEU A 12 29.22 0.44 2.94
C LEU A 12 28.35 1.31 2.02
N PHE A 13 28.19 2.59 2.36
CA PHE A 13 27.39 3.55 1.61
C PHE A 13 28.18 4.30 0.53
N SER A 14 29.40 3.89 0.18
CA SER A 14 30.23 4.59 -0.81
C SER A 14 29.58 4.63 -2.19
N ASP A 15 28.91 3.54 -2.57
CA ASP A 15 28.21 3.37 -3.84
C ASP A 15 26.70 3.67 -3.73
N ALA A 16 26.25 4.14 -2.57
CA ALA A 16 24.85 4.48 -2.34
C ALA A 16 24.47 5.79 -3.06
N PRO A 17 23.23 5.90 -3.56
CA PRO A 17 22.77 7.11 -4.21
C PRO A 17 22.66 8.27 -3.21
N LYS A 18 23.01 9.48 -3.64
CA LYS A 18 22.93 10.71 -2.81
C LYS A 18 21.49 11.22 -2.69
N THR A 19 20.65 10.43 -2.03
CA THR A 19 19.25 10.76 -1.74
C THR A 19 19.04 11.00 -0.25
N ARG A 20 17.98 11.73 0.12
CA ARG A 20 17.59 11.93 1.51
C ARG A 20 17.37 10.59 2.24
N LYS A 21 16.77 9.60 1.57
CA LYS A 21 16.51 8.26 2.13
C LYS A 21 17.79 7.48 2.41
N ALA A 22 18.77 7.53 1.50
CA ALA A 22 20.06 6.90 1.74
C ALA A 22 20.78 7.51 2.95
N TYR A 23 20.64 8.83 3.15
CA TYR A 23 21.16 9.50 4.33
C TYR A 23 20.43 9.09 5.62
N GLU A 24 19.10 9.02 5.61
CA GLU A 24 18.30 8.58 6.75
C GLU A 24 18.62 7.13 7.16
N LEU A 25 18.69 6.21 6.19
CA LEU A 25 19.05 4.80 6.44
C LEU A 25 20.48 4.67 6.99
N ARG A 26 21.42 5.44 6.45
CA ARG A 26 22.80 5.50 6.94
C ARG A 26 22.84 5.89 8.42
N GLU A 27 22.09 6.92 8.81
CA GLU A 27 22.10 7.41 10.19
C GLU A 27 21.40 6.45 11.15
N GLU A 28 20.33 5.78 10.71
CA GLU A 28 19.64 4.74 11.49
C GLU A 28 20.53 3.52 11.75
N LEU A 29 21.21 3.02 10.71
CA LEU A 29 22.15 1.90 10.85
C LEU A 29 23.32 2.26 11.75
N LEU A 30 23.86 3.47 11.61
CA LEU A 30 24.91 3.98 12.49
C LEU A 30 24.45 4.01 13.95
N SER A 31 23.24 4.49 14.21
CA SER A 31 22.65 4.55 15.55
C SER A 31 22.47 3.15 16.13
N ASN A 32 21.88 2.22 15.38
CA ASN A 32 21.65 0.84 15.82
C ASN A 32 22.98 0.11 16.10
N LEU A 33 23.98 0.30 15.25
CA LEU A 33 25.28 -0.33 15.44
C LEU A 33 26.01 0.25 16.65
N ASN A 34 25.97 1.57 16.87
CA ASN A 34 26.50 2.18 18.09
C ASN A 34 25.79 1.67 19.35
N ALA A 35 24.47 1.53 19.32
CA ALA A 35 23.71 1.00 20.45
C ALA A 35 24.11 -0.45 20.78
N LYS A 36 24.30 -1.29 19.75
CA LYS A 36 24.75 -2.68 19.91
C LYS A 36 26.19 -2.77 20.42
N TYR A 37 27.06 -1.88 19.94
CA TYR A 37 28.42 -1.75 20.46
C TYR A 37 28.42 -1.37 21.94
N ASP A 38 27.68 -0.33 22.33
CA ASP A 38 27.61 0.15 23.71
C ASP A 38 27.04 -0.93 24.67
N ASP A 39 26.05 -1.72 24.21
CA ASP A 39 25.52 -2.88 24.95
C ASP A 39 26.60 -3.95 25.17
N LEU A 40 27.41 -4.28 24.16
CA LEU A 40 28.50 -5.25 24.30
C LEU A 40 29.61 -4.76 25.24
N ILE A 41 29.96 -3.47 25.17
CA ILE A 41 30.89 -2.87 26.13
C ILE A 41 30.35 -2.97 27.57
N SER A 42 29.06 -2.69 27.75
CA SER A 42 28.42 -2.78 29.08
C SER A 42 28.41 -4.20 29.65
N ARG A 43 28.44 -5.22 28.79
CA ARG A 43 28.52 -6.64 29.15
C ARG A 43 29.95 -7.10 29.46
N GLY A 44 30.94 -6.22 29.38
CA GLY A 44 32.33 -6.49 29.71
C GLY A 44 33.17 -7.06 28.57
N TYR A 45 32.69 -7.01 27.32
CA TYR A 45 33.51 -7.36 26.15
C TYR A 45 34.57 -6.29 25.90
N SER A 46 35.70 -6.69 25.32
CA SER A 46 36.73 -5.75 24.90
C SER A 46 36.24 -4.87 23.73
N GLU A 47 36.85 -3.70 23.55
CA GLU A 47 36.45 -2.78 22.47
C GLU A 47 36.54 -3.41 21.08
N GLU A 48 37.54 -4.25 20.84
CA GLU A 48 37.77 -4.96 19.59
C GLU A 48 36.77 -6.11 19.38
N GLU A 49 36.43 -6.87 20.42
CA GLU A 49 35.41 -7.92 20.35
C GLU A 49 34.02 -7.34 20.11
N ALA A 50 33.68 -6.26 20.82
CA ALA A 50 32.43 -5.54 20.66
C ALA A 50 32.30 -4.98 19.23
N TYR A 51 33.38 -4.46 18.66
CA TYR A 51 33.42 -3.99 17.27
C TYR A 51 33.11 -5.13 16.28
N GLN A 52 33.83 -6.25 16.38
CA GLN A 52 33.67 -7.38 15.46
C GLN A 52 32.27 -7.99 15.56
N ALA A 53 31.74 -8.14 16.77
CA ALA A 53 30.39 -8.66 17.00
C ALA A 53 29.29 -7.70 16.52
N ALA A 54 29.50 -6.38 16.64
CA ALA A 54 28.56 -5.38 16.13
C ALA A 54 28.51 -5.37 14.59
N VAL A 55 29.68 -5.41 13.94
CA VAL A 55 29.81 -5.47 12.48
C VAL A 55 29.24 -6.78 11.91
N ALA A 56 29.58 -7.93 12.51
CA ALA A 56 29.03 -9.22 12.10
C ALA A 56 27.49 -9.28 12.23
N GLY A 57 26.92 -8.52 13.16
CA GLY A 57 25.49 -8.45 13.38
C GLY A 57 24.70 -7.66 12.32
N ILE A 58 25.35 -6.84 11.50
CA ILE A 58 24.69 -6.11 10.40
C ILE A 58 24.48 -7.01 9.17
N GLY A 59 25.39 -7.95 8.91
CA GLY A 59 25.29 -8.83 7.73
C GLY A 59 25.52 -8.09 6.40
N ASP A 60 24.88 -8.59 5.34
CA ASP A 60 24.99 -8.00 3.99
C ASP A 60 23.94 -6.91 3.78
N VAL A 61 24.39 -5.65 3.74
CA VAL A 61 23.54 -4.45 3.52
C VAL A 61 23.50 -4.05 2.04
N SER A 62 24.25 -4.76 1.19
CA SER A 62 24.40 -4.43 -0.22
C SER A 62 23.06 -4.51 -0.95
N GLU A 63 22.18 -5.43 -0.56
CA GLU A 63 20.82 -5.56 -1.12
C GLU A 63 19.93 -4.34 -0.78
N LEU A 64 20.01 -3.85 0.46
CA LEU A 64 19.31 -2.64 0.91
C LEU A 64 19.82 -1.39 0.19
N ILE A 65 21.13 -1.30 -0.02
CA ILE A 65 21.76 -0.18 -0.73
C ILE A 65 21.47 -0.25 -2.24
N ALA A 66 21.47 -1.44 -2.82
CA ALA A 66 21.07 -1.66 -4.22
C ALA A 66 19.60 -1.30 -4.44
N ALA A 67 18.71 -1.61 -3.49
CA ALA A 67 17.31 -1.19 -3.52
C ALA A 67 17.17 0.36 -3.49
N LEU A 68 18.11 1.07 -2.88
CA LEU A 68 18.16 2.53 -2.95
C LEU A 68 18.69 3.01 -4.32
N GLY A 69 19.73 2.36 -4.87
CA GLY A 69 20.45 2.75 -6.10
C GLY A 69 19.76 2.42 -7.42
N GLY A 70 18.82 1.47 -7.42
CA GLY A 70 17.97 1.15 -8.56
C GLY A 70 17.04 2.31 -8.91
N GLY A 71 17.49 3.21 -9.78
CA GLY A 71 16.81 4.44 -10.21
C GLY A 71 15.42 4.28 -10.84
N ASP A 72 14.88 3.06 -10.92
CA ASP A 72 13.51 2.78 -11.39
C ASP A 72 12.50 2.56 -10.25
N VAL A 73 12.93 2.34 -9.01
CA VAL A 73 12.03 1.98 -7.90
C VAL A 73 11.41 3.21 -7.20
N PHE A 74 12.05 4.38 -7.31
CA PHE A 74 11.61 5.61 -6.63
C PHE A 74 11.43 6.82 -7.56
N GLY A 75 11.54 6.60 -8.88
CA GLY A 75 11.08 7.58 -9.87
C GLY A 75 9.56 7.63 -9.85
N GLY A 76 8.99 8.51 -9.01
CA GLY A 76 7.56 8.83 -9.04
C GLY A 76 7.10 8.94 -10.50
N PRO A 77 5.90 8.45 -10.84
CA PRO A 77 5.53 8.12 -12.21
C PRO A 77 5.97 9.22 -13.17
N ASP A 78 6.76 8.86 -14.18
CA ASP A 78 7.23 9.78 -15.22
C ASP A 78 6.07 10.73 -15.53
N GLU A 79 6.26 12.04 -15.40
CA GLU A 79 5.14 12.99 -15.45
C GLU A 79 4.30 12.78 -16.72
N ARG A 80 4.95 12.31 -17.80
CA ARG A 80 4.29 11.88 -19.03
C ARG A 80 3.30 10.74 -18.83
N GLN A 81 3.66 9.71 -18.06
CA GLN A 81 2.80 8.57 -17.79
C GLN A 81 1.63 8.94 -16.87
N ARG A 82 1.86 9.81 -15.88
CA ARG A 82 0.78 10.37 -15.03
C ARG A 82 -0.19 11.23 -15.84
N LYS A 83 0.32 12.10 -16.73
CA LYS A 83 -0.49 12.93 -17.63
C LYS A 83 -1.28 12.08 -18.62
N LYS A 84 -0.67 11.05 -19.22
CA LYS A 84 -1.36 10.10 -20.11
C LYS A 84 -2.48 9.35 -19.39
N SER A 85 -2.23 8.87 -18.17
CA SER A 85 -3.25 8.20 -17.36
C SER A 85 -4.43 9.11 -17.04
N ALA A 86 -4.15 10.31 -16.53
CA ALA A 86 -5.18 11.29 -16.22
C ALA A 86 -6.02 11.66 -17.45
N MET A 87 -5.37 11.77 -18.62
CA MET A 87 -6.07 12.01 -19.88
C MET A 87 -6.98 10.85 -20.28
N MET A 88 -6.53 9.60 -20.13
CA MET A 88 -7.36 8.42 -20.39
C MET A 88 -8.55 8.30 -19.44
N VAL A 89 -8.36 8.60 -18.13
CA VAL A 89 -9.46 8.65 -17.15
C VAL A 89 -10.45 9.74 -17.52
N ALA A 90 -9.97 10.97 -17.80
CA ALA A 90 -10.83 12.08 -18.19
C ALA A 90 -11.63 11.76 -19.45
N LEU A 91 -11.01 11.14 -20.46
CA LEU A 91 -11.67 10.71 -21.68
C LEU A 91 -12.79 9.70 -21.39
N ALA A 92 -12.53 8.69 -20.56
CA ALA A 92 -13.54 7.70 -20.18
C ALA A 92 -14.73 8.34 -19.42
N VAL A 93 -14.46 9.27 -18.49
CA VAL A 93 -15.51 10.01 -17.78
C VAL A 93 -16.35 10.84 -18.74
N MET A 94 -15.73 11.54 -19.69
CA MET A 94 -16.45 12.30 -20.72
C MET A 94 -17.34 11.39 -21.58
N LEU A 95 -16.84 10.20 -21.95
CA LEU A 95 -17.63 9.20 -22.69
C LEU A 95 -18.86 8.75 -21.91
N TYR A 96 -18.77 8.53 -20.59
CA TYR A 96 -19.94 8.20 -19.78
C TYR A 96 -21.00 9.30 -19.76
N ILE A 97 -20.57 10.56 -19.68
CA ILE A 97 -21.49 11.71 -19.71
C ILE A 97 -22.18 11.78 -21.09
N VAL A 98 -21.41 11.60 -22.17
CA VAL A 98 -21.94 11.61 -23.54
C VAL A 98 -22.84 10.41 -23.82
N ALA A 99 -22.62 9.26 -23.18
CA ALA A 99 -23.43 8.06 -23.36
C ALA A 99 -24.92 8.26 -23.04
N ILE A 100 -25.26 9.26 -22.22
CA ILE A 100 -26.63 9.61 -21.85
C ILE A 100 -27.35 10.39 -22.95
N VAL A 101 -26.61 11.14 -23.80
CA VAL A 101 -27.19 12.02 -24.83
C VAL A 101 -28.01 11.26 -25.87
N PRO A 102 -27.54 10.12 -26.45
CA PRO A 102 -28.35 9.31 -27.36
C PRO A 102 -29.65 8.79 -26.75
N VAL A 103 -29.64 8.46 -25.45
CA VAL A 103 -30.84 7.96 -24.75
C VAL A 103 -31.93 9.05 -24.73
N ILE A 104 -31.53 10.30 -24.44
CA ILE A 104 -32.43 11.46 -24.38
C ILE A 104 -32.86 11.90 -25.79
N LEU A 105 -32.05 11.72 -26.83
CA LEU A 105 -32.46 12.12 -28.19
C LEU A 105 -33.38 11.10 -28.84
N PHE A 106 -32.99 9.82 -28.84
CA PHE A 106 -33.66 8.80 -29.65
C PHE A 106 -34.90 8.20 -29.00
N HIS A 107 -35.01 8.23 -27.66
CA HIS A 107 -36.14 7.67 -26.89
C HIS A 107 -36.56 6.24 -27.31
N ASN A 108 -35.65 5.45 -27.87
CA ASN A 108 -35.94 4.15 -28.45
C ASN A 108 -34.84 3.13 -28.08
N LEU A 109 -35.01 1.88 -28.53
CA LEU A 109 -34.05 0.81 -28.28
C LEU A 109 -32.63 1.15 -28.78
N ALA A 110 -32.50 1.91 -29.86
CA ALA A 110 -31.19 2.33 -30.38
C ALA A 110 -30.45 3.28 -29.42
N GLY A 111 -31.18 4.15 -28.71
CA GLY A 111 -30.61 4.97 -27.63
C GLY A 111 -30.07 4.13 -26.47
N VAL A 112 -30.81 3.09 -26.08
CA VAL A 112 -30.38 2.17 -25.01
C VAL A 112 -29.19 1.31 -25.44
N VAL A 113 -29.18 0.80 -26.68
CA VAL A 113 -28.06 0.02 -27.21
C VAL A 113 -26.79 0.87 -27.30
N SER A 114 -26.91 2.12 -27.76
CA SER A 114 -25.76 3.04 -27.83
C SER A 114 -25.20 3.39 -26.45
N LEU A 115 -26.03 3.51 -25.40
CA LEU A 115 -25.58 3.67 -24.01
C LEU A 115 -24.65 2.51 -23.60
N PHE A 116 -25.06 1.27 -23.85
CA PHE A 116 -24.26 0.10 -23.48
C PHE A 116 -22.97 0.00 -24.28
N VAL A 117 -22.99 0.34 -25.57
CA VAL A 117 -21.79 0.34 -26.42
C VAL A 117 -20.78 1.39 -25.97
N ILE A 118 -21.22 2.64 -25.75
CA ILE A 118 -20.35 3.73 -25.31
C ILE A 118 -19.85 3.46 -23.89
N GLY A 119 -20.74 2.97 -23.01
CA GLY A 119 -20.39 2.55 -21.66
C GLY A 119 -19.30 1.49 -21.67
N ALA A 120 -19.45 0.41 -22.46
CA ALA A 120 -18.46 -0.64 -22.58
C ALA A 120 -17.10 -0.13 -23.08
N ALA A 121 -17.09 0.79 -24.05
CA ALA A 121 -15.87 1.43 -24.53
C ALA A 121 -15.18 2.26 -23.43
N ALA A 122 -15.94 3.05 -22.66
CA ALA A 122 -15.42 3.82 -21.54
C ALA A 122 -14.84 2.92 -20.44
N THR A 123 -15.53 1.83 -20.07
CA THR A 123 -15.03 0.87 -19.09
C THR A 123 -13.77 0.17 -19.60
N GLY A 124 -13.72 -0.18 -20.89
CA GLY A 124 -12.52 -0.75 -21.52
C GLY A 124 -11.30 0.15 -21.42
N ILE A 125 -11.46 1.46 -21.65
CA ILE A 125 -10.40 2.46 -21.46
C ILE A 125 -9.95 2.52 -20.01
N LEU A 126 -10.88 2.52 -19.04
CA LEU A 126 -10.54 2.54 -17.61
C LEU A 126 -9.81 1.27 -17.18
N VAL A 127 -10.29 0.10 -17.57
CA VAL A 127 -9.67 -1.19 -17.23
C VAL A 127 -8.28 -1.27 -17.85
N TYR A 128 -8.14 -0.91 -19.13
CA TYR A 128 -6.83 -0.86 -19.78
C TYR A 128 -5.89 0.09 -19.05
N ASN A 129 -6.33 1.32 -18.76
CA ASN A 129 -5.51 2.28 -18.03
C ASN A 129 -5.13 1.75 -16.64
N ALA A 130 -6.07 1.13 -15.92
CA ALA A 130 -5.85 0.56 -14.59
C ALA A 130 -4.89 -0.63 -14.59
N MET A 131 -4.96 -1.49 -15.61
CA MET A 131 -4.04 -2.63 -15.78
C MET A 131 -2.66 -2.19 -16.27
N THR A 132 -2.57 -1.07 -16.99
CA THR A 132 -1.31 -0.53 -17.54
C THR A 132 -0.62 0.42 -16.56
N GLN A 133 -1.30 0.84 -15.49
CA GLN A 133 -0.60 1.47 -14.38
C GLN A 133 0.31 0.42 -13.75
N PRO A 134 1.64 0.65 -13.64
CA PRO A 134 2.40 -0.07 -12.64
C PRO A 134 1.69 0.21 -11.32
N ARG A 135 1.27 -0.85 -10.62
CA ARG A 135 0.92 -0.74 -9.20
C ARG A 135 2.19 -0.23 -8.53
N TYR A 136 2.36 1.08 -8.50
CA TYR A 136 3.32 1.73 -7.64
C TYR A 136 2.79 1.44 -6.25
N TYR A 137 3.25 0.32 -5.70
CA TYR A 137 3.25 0.09 -4.28
C TYR A 137 3.82 1.38 -3.72
N ARG A 138 3.00 2.14 -2.98
CA ARG A 138 3.51 3.30 -2.25
C ARG A 138 4.45 2.76 -1.18
N ALA A 139 5.67 2.42 -1.59
CA ALA A 139 6.78 2.03 -0.75
C ALA A 139 7.07 3.11 0.29
N ASP A 140 6.60 4.35 0.09
CA ASP A 140 6.72 5.43 1.07
C ASP A 140 5.82 5.28 2.30
N GLU A 141 4.63 4.69 2.16
CA GLU A 141 3.75 4.40 3.31
C GLU A 141 4.00 2.98 3.82
N THR A 142 4.21 2.03 2.89
CA THR A 142 4.37 0.62 3.22
C THR A 142 5.75 0.25 3.71
N LEU A 143 6.86 0.94 3.41
CA LEU A 143 8.16 0.56 4.02
C LEU A 143 8.25 1.01 5.47
N VAL A 144 7.68 2.15 5.84
CA VAL A 144 7.62 2.61 7.24
C VAL A 144 6.59 1.80 8.02
N GLU A 145 5.47 1.43 7.39
CA GLU A 145 4.51 0.47 7.96
C GLU A 145 5.09 -0.94 8.00
N GLU A 146 5.82 -1.45 7.01
CA GLU A 146 6.48 -2.76 7.01
C GLU A 146 7.67 -2.80 7.98
N PHE A 147 8.41 -1.71 8.17
CA PHE A 147 9.41 -1.62 9.25
C PHE A 147 8.76 -1.57 10.63
N LYS A 148 7.62 -0.87 10.78
CA LYS A 148 6.82 -0.88 12.03
C LYS A 148 6.13 -2.21 12.27
N GLU A 149 5.65 -2.88 11.22
CA GLU A 149 4.97 -4.18 11.22
C GLU A 149 5.99 -5.32 11.39
N TRP A 150 7.22 -5.20 10.87
CA TRP A 150 8.33 -6.10 11.18
C TRP A 150 8.75 -5.97 12.64
N LYS A 151 8.68 -4.76 13.20
CA LYS A 151 8.92 -4.49 14.62
C LYS A 151 7.76 -4.91 15.53
N SER A 152 6.53 -5.04 15.01
CA SER A 152 5.36 -5.49 15.77
C SER A 152 5.04 -6.95 15.44
N ALA A 153 5.17 -7.86 16.40
CA ALA A 153 4.95 -9.29 16.25
C ALA A 153 3.48 -9.71 15.97
N ASN A 154 2.69 -8.93 15.21
CA ASN A 154 1.24 -9.11 15.03
C ASN A 154 0.76 -9.22 13.56
N ASN A 155 1.66 -9.53 12.63
CA ASN A 155 1.38 -9.57 11.19
C ASN A 155 0.21 -10.50 10.82
N ASP A 156 0.05 -11.62 11.54
CA ASP A 156 -1.04 -12.58 11.28
C ASP A 156 -2.41 -12.02 11.66
N ARG A 157 -2.52 -11.24 12.74
CA ARG A 157 -3.82 -10.71 13.21
C ARG A 157 -4.31 -9.56 12.35
N ILE A 158 -3.40 -8.69 11.90
CA ILE A 158 -3.73 -7.61 10.97
C ILE A 158 -4.19 -8.19 9.63
N ARG A 159 -3.52 -9.25 9.14
CA ARG A 159 -3.95 -9.99 7.94
C ARG A 159 -5.31 -10.64 8.12
N LEU A 160 -5.57 -11.28 9.26
CA LEU A 160 -6.87 -11.89 9.57
C LEU A 160 -7.99 -10.83 9.65
N GLN A 161 -7.76 -9.72 10.34
CA GLN A 161 -8.72 -8.60 10.43
C GLN A 161 -9.05 -8.03 9.05
N LYS A 162 -8.04 -7.77 8.20
CA LYS A 162 -8.22 -7.27 6.84
C LYS A 162 -9.05 -8.25 6.00
N ASN A 163 -8.74 -9.55 6.06
CA ASN A 163 -9.43 -10.58 5.26
C ASN A 163 -10.90 -10.76 5.70
N ILE A 164 -11.19 -10.76 7.00
CA ILE A 164 -12.56 -10.90 7.52
C ILE A 164 -13.40 -9.69 7.12
N SER A 165 -12.86 -8.48 7.30
CA SER A 165 -13.55 -7.23 6.95
C SER A 165 -13.83 -7.16 5.44
N ALA A 166 -12.88 -7.58 4.62
CA ALA A 166 -13.02 -7.62 3.16
C ALA A 166 -14.09 -8.61 2.67
N ALA A 167 -14.30 -9.72 3.39
CA ALA A 167 -15.32 -10.71 3.05
C ALA A 167 -16.72 -10.32 3.56
N LEU A 168 -16.82 -9.55 4.65
CA LEU A 168 -18.08 -9.11 5.24
C LEU A 168 -18.89 -8.19 4.33
N TRP A 169 -18.25 -7.18 3.72
CA TRP A 169 -18.93 -6.21 2.87
C TRP A 169 -19.67 -6.80 1.67
N PRO A 170 -19.06 -7.66 0.82
CA PRO A 170 -19.78 -8.30 -0.28
C PRO A 170 -20.88 -9.23 0.24
N LEU A 171 -20.69 -9.91 1.37
CA LEU A 171 -21.72 -10.73 1.99
C LEU A 171 -22.93 -9.88 2.43
N ILE A 172 -22.71 -8.74 3.07
CA ILE A 172 -23.76 -7.79 3.46
C ILE A 172 -24.51 -7.28 2.24
N VAL A 173 -23.82 -6.98 1.14
CA VAL A 173 -24.44 -6.54 -0.12
C VAL A 173 -25.32 -7.65 -0.71
N VAL A 174 -24.85 -8.90 -0.71
CA VAL A 174 -25.66 -10.04 -1.15
C VAL A 174 -26.91 -10.22 -0.28
N CYS A 175 -26.77 -10.16 1.04
CA CYS A 175 -27.90 -10.22 1.97
C CYS A 175 -28.87 -9.05 1.76
N TYR A 176 -28.36 -7.83 1.56
CA TYR A 176 -29.15 -6.64 1.26
C TYR A 176 -30.01 -6.85 0.02
N PHE A 177 -29.42 -7.27 -1.09
CA PHE A 177 -30.18 -7.52 -2.32
C PHE A 177 -31.22 -8.63 -2.10
N PHE A 178 -30.84 -9.74 -1.48
CA PHE A 178 -31.75 -10.86 -1.24
C PHE A 178 -33.00 -10.43 -0.43
N ILE A 179 -32.80 -9.69 0.67
CA ILE A 179 -33.88 -9.17 1.50
C ILE A 179 -34.68 -8.10 0.74
N SER A 180 -34.01 -7.17 0.06
CA SER A 180 -34.66 -6.04 -0.62
C SER A 180 -35.53 -6.51 -1.80
N PHE A 181 -35.14 -7.58 -2.50
CA PHE A 181 -35.94 -8.16 -3.59
C PHE A 181 -37.16 -8.95 -3.09
N ILE A 182 -37.03 -9.74 -2.02
CA ILE A 182 -38.15 -10.54 -1.48
C ILE A 182 -39.23 -9.64 -0.89
N TYR A 183 -38.82 -8.64 -0.10
CA TYR A 183 -39.75 -7.81 0.67
C TYR A 183 -40.11 -6.50 -0.05
N THR A 184 -39.53 -6.22 -1.22
CA THR A 184 -39.66 -4.93 -1.93
C THR A 184 -39.41 -3.71 -1.02
N ALA A 185 -38.60 -3.91 0.04
CA ALA A 185 -38.47 -2.99 1.17
C ALA A 185 -37.24 -2.08 1.04
N TRP A 186 -37.05 -1.50 -0.15
CA TRP A 186 -35.90 -0.66 -0.49
C TRP A 186 -35.71 0.55 0.43
N ALA A 187 -36.79 1.06 1.04
CA ALA A 187 -36.74 2.22 1.94
C ALA A 187 -36.13 1.93 3.31
N TRP A 188 -36.14 0.67 3.78
CA TRP A 188 -35.73 0.30 5.14
C TRP A 188 -34.56 -0.69 5.16
N SER A 189 -34.36 -1.44 4.07
CA SER A 189 -33.32 -2.47 3.98
C SER A 189 -31.90 -1.93 4.10
N TRP A 190 -31.69 -0.63 3.87
CA TRP A 190 -30.38 0.02 4.01
C TRP A 190 -29.84 0.04 5.45
N ILE A 191 -30.69 -0.17 6.47
CA ILE A 191 -30.28 -0.31 7.88
C ILE A 191 -29.23 -1.42 8.05
N ILE A 192 -29.23 -2.44 7.17
CA ILE A 192 -28.24 -3.52 7.19
C ILE A 192 -26.80 -3.03 7.01
N PHE A 193 -26.58 -1.90 6.33
CA PHE A 193 -25.24 -1.32 6.18
C PHE A 193 -24.73 -0.69 7.48
N ILE A 194 -25.61 -0.03 8.24
CA ILE A 194 -25.28 0.47 9.58
C ILE A 194 -24.96 -0.70 10.50
N LEU A 195 -25.79 -1.76 10.44
CA LEU A 195 -25.56 -2.99 11.20
C LEU A 195 -24.21 -3.63 10.82
N GLY A 196 -23.91 -3.69 9.53
CA GLY A 196 -22.64 -4.20 8.99
C GLY A 196 -21.43 -3.42 9.50
N ALA A 197 -21.50 -2.09 9.51
CA ALA A 197 -20.44 -1.24 10.05
C ALA A 197 -20.24 -1.43 11.57
N ALA A 198 -21.33 -1.68 12.32
CA ALA A 198 -21.24 -2.00 13.74
C ALA A 198 -20.59 -3.38 13.96
N ILE A 199 -20.98 -4.39 13.19
CA ILE A 199 -20.39 -5.74 13.23
C ILE A 199 -18.89 -5.69 12.92
N ASP A 200 -18.47 -4.94 11.91
CA ASP A 200 -17.07 -4.74 11.56
C ASP A 200 -16.25 -4.16 12.73
N LYS A 201 -16.79 -3.15 13.43
CA LYS A 201 -16.15 -2.60 14.63
C LYS A 201 -16.09 -3.60 15.79
N ILE A 202 -17.15 -4.37 16.02
CA ILE A 202 -17.19 -5.39 17.09
C ILE A 202 -16.14 -6.47 16.81
N ILE A 203 -16.02 -6.93 15.57
CA ILE A 203 -15.02 -7.95 15.20
C ILE A 203 -13.60 -7.45 15.43
N LYS A 204 -13.32 -6.20 15.06
CA LYS A 204 -12.02 -5.56 15.32
C LYS A 204 -11.73 -5.50 16.82
N LEU A 205 -12.71 -5.05 17.62
CA LEU A 205 -12.58 -4.94 19.07
C LEU A 205 -12.38 -6.30 19.75
N VAL A 206 -13.09 -7.35 19.33
CA VAL A 206 -12.96 -8.70 19.89
C VAL A 206 -11.61 -9.33 19.55
N LEU A 207 -11.11 -9.11 18.33
CA LEU A 207 -9.78 -9.59 17.93
C LEU A 207 -8.65 -8.87 18.67
N GLU A 208 -8.86 -7.60 19.05
CA GLU A 208 -7.95 -6.80 19.86
C GLU A 208 -8.01 -7.18 21.35
N LEU A 209 -9.19 -7.50 21.89
CA LEU A 209 -9.41 -7.91 23.28
C LEU A 209 -9.02 -9.36 23.60
N LYS A 210 -8.74 -10.20 22.59
CA LYS A 210 -8.30 -11.60 22.79
C LYS A 210 -6.77 -11.68 23.04
N GLU A 211 -6.17 -10.57 23.43
CA GLU A 211 -4.83 -10.41 24.03
C GLU A 211 -4.94 -10.28 25.55
#